data_AF-Q6LWZ5-F1
#
_entry.id   AF-Q6LWZ5-F1
#
_cell.length_a   1.000
_cell.length_b   1.000
_cell.length_c   1.000
_cell.angle_alpha   90.00
_cell.angle_beta   90.00
_cell.angle_gamma   90.00
#
_symmetry.space_group_name_H-M   'P 1'
#
loop_
_entity.id
_entity.type
_entity.pdbx_description
1 polymer ?
#
loop_
_entity_poly.entity_id
_entity_poly.type
_entity_poly.pdbx_seq_one_letter_code
_entity_poly.pdbx_strand_id
1 'polypeptide(L)'
;MEAEKRLFLKALKEKFEEDPKEKYTKFYTFGGWEQSARKREFVEANEKIVSEKRQGIPLYNPDIGVPLGQRKLMPYKLSNTDDYCEGDDLHFLNNAAIQQLWDDIRRTVIVGMDTAHSVLEKRLGVEVTPETINEYMHTINHSLPGGAVVQEHMVEVHPSLAWDCYARIFTGDDELADELDSRFLIDINKLFPEEQAETLKAAIGKKTYQVSRVPSLVGRVCDGGTISRWSAMQIGMSFITAYKLCAGEAATADFSYASKHADVIQMGNALPGRRARGPNEPGGIRFGILSDVVQTTRVSEDPVEQSLEVVATGAALYDQIWLGAYMSGGVGFTQYATASYTDDILDDFSYYALDYVEKKYGRMGTKATMDVVEDVAGEVTLYALEQYDDYPALLEDHFGGSQRAAVAAAASGIGVCMATGNSNAGVNGWYLSQILHKEYHSRLGFYGYDLQDQCGASNSLAIRNDEAAPLELRGPNYPNYAMNVGHQGEYAGIAQAAHSARGDAFALSPLVKVAFADPMLVFDFSKPRKEMARGALREFEAAGERDVILPAK
;
A
#
# COMPACT_ATOMS: atom_id res chain seq x y z
N MET A 1 0.45 -23.93 -18.49
CA MET A 1 1.21 -24.67 -17.45
C MET A 1 0.68 -26.09 -17.29
N GLU A 2 1.57 -27.08 -17.14
CA GLU A 2 1.21 -28.46 -16.74
C GLU A 2 0.71 -28.48 -15.28
N ALA A 3 -0.15 -29.44 -14.91
CA ALA A 3 -0.78 -29.49 -13.58
C ALA A 3 0.21 -29.53 -12.40
N GLU A 4 1.43 -30.07 -12.59
CA GLU A 4 2.49 -30.08 -11.57
C GLU A 4 3.20 -28.73 -11.36
N LYS A 5 2.91 -27.72 -12.20
CA LYS A 5 3.52 -26.37 -12.15
C LYS A 5 2.63 -25.32 -11.48
N ARG A 6 1.44 -25.70 -10.99
CA ARG A 6 0.52 -24.77 -10.32
C ARG A 6 1.08 -24.30 -8.99
N LEU A 7 1.20 -22.99 -8.78
CA LEU A 7 1.89 -22.44 -7.62
C LEU A 7 1.13 -22.70 -6.30
N PHE A 8 -0.20 -22.61 -6.34
CA PHE A 8 -1.06 -22.79 -5.17
C PHE A 8 -1.11 -24.21 -4.60
N LEU A 9 -0.67 -25.23 -5.35
CA LEU A 9 -0.79 -26.63 -4.91
C LEU A 9 0.00 -26.92 -3.64
N LYS A 10 1.12 -26.21 -3.41
CA LYS A 10 1.89 -26.35 -2.16
C LYS A 10 1.06 -25.91 -0.96
N ALA A 11 0.42 -24.74 -1.06
CA ALA A 11 -0.43 -24.21 0.00
C ALA A 11 -1.64 -25.10 0.28
N LEU A 12 -2.34 -25.57 -0.76
CA LEU A 12 -3.51 -26.43 -0.57
C LEU A 12 -3.17 -27.78 0.09
N LYS A 13 -2.04 -28.39 -0.25
CA LYS A 13 -1.58 -29.65 0.36
C LYS A 13 -1.16 -29.49 1.83
N GLU A 14 -0.71 -28.31 2.22
CA GLU A 14 -0.44 -28.01 3.64
C GLU A 14 -1.75 -27.73 4.39
N LYS A 15 -2.72 -27.08 3.72
CA LYS A 15 -4.01 -26.72 4.31
C LYS A 15 -4.96 -27.90 4.48
N PHE A 16 -4.96 -28.89 3.61
CA PHE A 16 -5.97 -29.97 3.62
C PHE A 16 -5.30 -31.35 3.65
N GLU A 17 -5.93 -32.30 4.32
CA GLU A 17 -5.41 -33.68 4.36
C GLU A 17 -5.70 -34.42 3.06
N GLU A 18 -6.80 -34.05 2.41
CA GLU A 18 -7.26 -34.59 1.15
C GLU A 18 -6.43 -34.10 -0.04
N ASP A 19 -6.45 -34.86 -1.14
CA ASP A 19 -5.93 -34.37 -2.40
C ASP A 19 -6.70 -33.10 -2.82
N PRO A 20 -6.04 -32.05 -3.34
CA PRO A 20 -6.71 -30.81 -3.73
C PRO A 20 -7.88 -30.97 -4.73
N LYS A 21 -7.97 -32.10 -5.44
CA LYS A 21 -9.07 -32.45 -6.35
C LYS A 21 -10.21 -33.23 -5.70
N GLU A 22 -10.06 -33.66 -4.46
CA GLU A 22 -11.09 -34.40 -3.74
C GLU A 22 -12.32 -33.51 -3.52
N LYS A 23 -13.50 -34.06 -3.77
CA LYS A 23 -14.79 -33.34 -3.71
C LYS A 23 -15.48 -33.47 -2.37
N TYR A 24 -15.04 -34.43 -1.54
CA TYR A 24 -15.67 -34.74 -0.26
C TYR A 24 -14.67 -34.60 0.88
N THR A 25 -15.05 -33.86 1.91
CA THR A 25 -14.29 -33.76 3.16
C THR A 25 -15.24 -34.00 4.35
N LYS A 26 -14.69 -33.94 5.57
CA LYS A 26 -15.43 -34.08 6.82
C LYS A 26 -15.66 -32.70 7.45
N PHE A 27 -16.82 -32.53 8.05
CA PHE A 27 -17.20 -31.35 8.81
C PHE A 27 -17.69 -31.77 10.19
N TYR A 28 -17.77 -30.81 11.12
CA TYR A 28 -18.30 -30.99 12.48
C TYR A 28 -17.46 -31.93 13.38
N THR A 29 -16.25 -32.30 12.95
CA THR A 29 -15.36 -33.23 13.66
C THR A 29 -14.10 -32.57 14.22
N PHE A 30 -13.95 -31.24 14.08
CA PHE A 30 -12.73 -30.51 14.43
C PHE A 30 -12.74 -29.94 15.85
N GLY A 31 -13.81 -30.11 16.63
CA GLY A 31 -13.90 -29.51 17.98
C GLY A 31 -14.16 -28.01 17.99
N GLY A 32 -14.67 -27.43 16.90
CA GLY A 32 -15.03 -26.01 16.84
C GLY A 32 -13.79 -25.10 16.88
N TRP A 33 -13.84 -24.03 17.68
CA TRP A 33 -12.73 -23.08 17.83
C TRP A 33 -11.50 -23.71 18.49
N GLU A 34 -11.68 -24.80 19.24
CA GLU A 34 -10.59 -25.49 19.94
C GLU A 34 -9.55 -26.11 19.00
N GLN A 35 -9.81 -26.22 17.69
CA GLN A 35 -8.78 -26.63 16.72
C GLN A 35 -7.68 -25.57 16.53
N SER A 36 -8.01 -24.29 16.66
CA SER A 36 -7.12 -23.17 16.34
C SER A 36 -6.27 -22.77 17.54
N ALA A 37 -4.97 -22.58 17.31
CA ALA A 37 -4.07 -22.08 18.34
C ALA A 37 -4.40 -20.63 18.72
N ARG A 38 -4.75 -19.79 17.74
CA ARG A 38 -5.09 -18.38 17.99
C ARG A 38 -6.40 -18.21 18.72
N LYS A 39 -7.43 -18.98 18.39
CA LYS A 39 -8.70 -18.91 19.12
C LYS A 39 -8.53 -19.37 20.58
N ARG A 40 -7.71 -20.40 20.84
CA ARG A 40 -7.34 -20.81 22.22
C ARG A 40 -6.63 -19.69 22.97
N GLU A 41 -5.62 -19.09 22.35
CA GLU A 41 -4.92 -17.91 22.89
C GLU A 41 -5.90 -16.77 23.25
N PHE A 42 -6.89 -16.50 22.40
CA PHE A 42 -7.87 -15.44 22.65
C PHE A 42 -8.80 -15.74 23.83
N VAL A 43 -9.21 -17.00 24.01
CA VAL A 43 -10.01 -17.41 25.17
C VAL A 43 -9.20 -17.29 26.46
N GLU A 44 -7.95 -17.74 26.47
CA GLU A 44 -7.07 -17.63 27.63
C GLU A 44 -6.79 -16.16 28.01
N ALA A 45 -6.50 -15.32 27.01
CA ALA A 45 -6.28 -13.89 27.22
C ALA A 45 -7.54 -13.20 27.79
N ASN A 46 -8.73 -13.61 27.31
CA ASN A 46 -10.00 -13.06 27.76
C ASN A 46 -10.24 -13.27 29.26
N GLU A 47 -9.99 -14.47 29.79
CA GLU A 47 -10.21 -14.77 31.22
C GLU A 47 -9.39 -13.85 32.12
N LYS A 48 -8.12 -13.63 31.75
CA LYS A 48 -7.22 -12.72 32.46
C LYS A 48 -7.67 -11.26 32.34
N ILE A 49 -8.07 -10.82 31.15
CA ILE A 49 -8.51 -9.42 30.93
C ILE A 49 -9.81 -9.11 31.67
N VAL A 50 -10.79 -10.03 31.64
CA VAL A 50 -12.08 -9.83 32.29
C VAL A 50 -11.92 -9.69 33.81
N SER A 51 -11.06 -10.53 34.40
CA SER A 51 -10.78 -10.53 35.84
C SER A 51 -9.92 -9.33 36.28
N GLU A 52 -8.85 -9.01 35.55
CA GLU A 52 -7.88 -8.00 35.99
C GLU A 52 -8.21 -6.57 35.55
N LYS A 53 -8.84 -6.39 34.37
CA LYS A 53 -8.95 -5.07 33.72
C LYS A 53 -10.38 -4.59 33.51
N ARG A 54 -11.36 -5.50 33.45
CA ARG A 54 -12.74 -5.15 33.11
C ARG A 54 -13.72 -5.26 34.27
N GLN A 55 -13.27 -5.56 35.49
CA GLN A 55 -14.13 -5.68 36.67
C GLN A 55 -15.34 -6.60 36.44
N GLY A 56 -15.13 -7.70 35.70
CA GLY A 56 -16.17 -8.68 35.39
C GLY A 56 -17.07 -8.36 34.18
N ILE A 57 -16.87 -7.24 33.47
CA ILE A 57 -17.61 -6.97 32.22
C ILE A 57 -17.12 -7.95 31.12
N PRO A 58 -18.02 -8.74 30.49
CA PRO A 58 -17.63 -9.71 29.45
C PRO A 58 -16.91 -9.10 28.25
N LEU A 59 -16.00 -9.87 27.64
CA LEU A 59 -15.28 -9.53 26.41
C LEU A 59 -15.49 -10.63 25.34
N TYR A 60 -14.46 -11.39 24.98
CA TYR A 60 -14.47 -12.37 23.91
C TYR A 60 -15.08 -13.67 24.44
N ASN A 61 -16.11 -14.16 23.75
CA ASN A 61 -16.78 -15.39 24.14
C ASN A 61 -17.16 -16.17 22.86
N PRO A 62 -16.52 -17.31 22.57
CA PRO A 62 -16.80 -18.09 21.38
C PRO A 62 -18.18 -18.78 21.40
N ASP A 63 -18.88 -18.80 22.55
CA ASP A 63 -20.23 -19.35 22.68
C ASP A 63 -21.33 -18.37 22.24
N ILE A 64 -21.00 -17.10 21.99
CA ILE A 64 -21.94 -16.10 21.52
C ILE A 64 -22.00 -16.10 20.00
N GLY A 65 -23.22 -16.21 19.45
CA GLY A 65 -23.45 -16.21 18.00
C GLY A 65 -23.43 -17.62 17.42
N VAL A 66 -22.67 -17.82 16.34
CA VAL A 66 -22.52 -19.13 15.69
C VAL A 66 -21.17 -19.74 16.08
N PRO A 67 -21.13 -20.99 16.55
CA PRO A 67 -19.87 -21.63 16.97
C PRO A 67 -18.94 -21.82 15.78
N LEU A 68 -17.79 -21.15 15.81
CA LEU A 68 -16.77 -21.23 14.75
C LEU A 68 -16.08 -22.60 14.71
N GLY A 69 -15.47 -22.92 13.57
CA GLY A 69 -14.65 -24.14 13.41
C GLY A 69 -15.44 -25.42 13.15
N GLN A 70 -16.66 -25.32 12.60
CA GLN A 70 -17.37 -26.50 12.10
C GLN A 70 -16.71 -27.08 10.82
N ARG A 71 -15.96 -26.26 10.11
CA ARG A 71 -15.01 -26.66 9.05
C ARG A 71 -13.58 -26.43 9.54
N LYS A 72 -12.61 -26.90 8.76
CA LYS A 72 -11.20 -26.61 9.01
C LYS A 72 -10.97 -25.09 9.03
N LEU A 73 -10.36 -24.60 10.11
CA LEU A 73 -9.83 -23.23 10.18
C LEU A 73 -8.43 -23.26 9.56
N MET A 74 -8.34 -22.86 8.30
CA MET A 74 -7.13 -23.05 7.51
C MET A 74 -6.03 -22.02 7.82
N PRO A 75 -4.75 -22.43 7.81
CA PRO A 75 -3.64 -21.49 7.73
C PRO A 75 -3.57 -20.87 6.32
N TYR A 76 -2.82 -19.80 6.16
CA TYR A 76 -2.55 -19.11 4.91
C TYR A 76 -1.05 -18.99 4.72
N LYS A 77 -0.56 -19.38 3.54
CA LYS A 77 0.81 -19.10 3.10
C LYS A 77 0.85 -17.66 2.64
N LEU A 78 1.78 -16.83 3.10
CA LEU A 78 1.97 -15.54 2.44
C LEU A 78 2.62 -15.78 1.08
N SER A 79 2.04 -15.22 0.01
CA SER A 79 2.55 -15.45 -1.33
C SER A 79 4.00 -14.99 -1.46
N ASN A 80 4.80 -15.71 -2.25
CA ASN A 80 6.24 -15.47 -2.43
C ASN A 80 7.10 -15.61 -1.15
N THR A 81 6.55 -16.20 -0.07
CA THR A 81 7.32 -16.64 1.11
C THR A 81 7.08 -18.12 1.40
N ASP A 82 7.74 -18.67 2.41
CA ASP A 82 7.46 -20.03 2.94
C ASP A 82 6.67 -19.98 4.26
N ASP A 83 6.21 -18.80 4.67
CA ASP A 83 5.61 -18.56 5.97
C ASP A 83 4.11 -18.86 5.95
N TYR A 84 3.64 -19.58 6.96
CA TYR A 84 2.24 -19.87 7.20
C TYR A 84 1.77 -19.26 8.51
N CYS A 85 0.56 -18.73 8.52
CA CYS A 85 -0.09 -18.21 9.72
C CYS A 85 -1.60 -18.47 9.69
N GLU A 86 -2.27 -18.40 10.84
CA GLU A 86 -3.73 -18.37 10.83
C GLU A 86 -4.22 -17.00 10.36
N GLY A 87 -5.39 -16.94 9.71
CA GLY A 87 -5.91 -15.67 9.17
C GLY A 87 -6.08 -14.56 10.22
N ASP A 88 -6.19 -14.92 11.50
CA ASP A 88 -6.19 -13.97 12.62
C ASP A 88 -4.90 -13.13 12.71
N ASP A 89 -3.75 -13.70 12.37
CA ASP A 89 -2.45 -13.03 12.41
C ASP A 89 -2.24 -12.07 11.21
N LEU A 90 -3.11 -12.15 10.20
CA LEU A 90 -3.15 -11.24 9.05
C LEU A 90 -4.13 -10.08 9.23
N HIS A 91 -4.93 -10.09 10.31
CA HIS A 91 -5.78 -8.95 10.64
C HIS A 91 -4.91 -7.76 11.04
N PHE A 92 -5.14 -6.57 10.46
CA PHE A 92 -4.29 -5.40 10.68
C PHE A 92 -4.06 -5.04 12.17
N LEU A 93 -5.05 -5.23 13.05
CA LEU A 93 -4.86 -5.03 14.51
C LEU A 93 -3.88 -6.01 15.18
N ASN A 94 -3.70 -7.20 14.62
CA ASN A 94 -2.82 -8.24 15.13
C ASN A 94 -1.46 -8.28 14.40
N ASN A 95 -1.30 -7.44 13.37
CA ASN A 95 -0.12 -7.42 12.51
C ASN A 95 0.55 -6.04 12.54
N ALA A 96 1.65 -5.93 13.28
CA ALA A 96 2.38 -4.67 13.45
C ALA A 96 2.97 -4.14 12.13
N ALA A 97 3.34 -5.03 11.20
CA ALA A 97 3.88 -4.64 9.90
C ALA A 97 2.82 -3.96 9.03
N ILE A 98 1.58 -4.48 9.00
CA ILE A 98 0.48 -3.84 8.27
C ILE A 98 0.14 -2.45 8.86
N GLN A 99 0.24 -2.28 10.18
CA GLN A 99 0.06 -0.98 10.80
C GLN A 99 1.18 -0.01 10.41
N GLN A 100 2.43 -0.46 10.46
CA GLN A 100 3.59 0.37 10.12
C GLN A 100 3.65 0.71 8.62
N LEU A 101 3.22 -0.20 7.74
CA LEU A 101 3.00 0.06 6.31
C LEU A 101 2.14 1.32 6.15
N TRP A 102 1.03 1.39 6.88
CA TRP A 102 0.16 2.56 6.82
C TRP A 102 0.79 3.79 7.47
N ASP A 103 1.39 3.64 8.66
CA ASP A 103 2.00 4.77 9.36
C ASP A 103 3.11 5.42 8.54
N ASP A 104 3.98 4.63 7.88
CA ASP A 104 5.04 5.14 7.00
C ASP A 104 4.49 5.87 5.78
N ILE A 105 3.35 5.46 5.21
CA ILE A 105 2.69 6.23 4.14
C ILE A 105 2.08 7.52 4.71
N ARG A 106 1.27 7.41 5.78
CA ARG A 106 0.56 8.53 6.41
C ARG A 106 1.51 9.65 6.77
N ARG A 107 2.59 9.32 7.49
CA ARG A 107 3.50 10.27 8.14
C ARG A 107 4.47 10.96 7.18
N THR A 108 4.26 10.78 5.88
CA THR A 108 5.16 11.27 4.84
C THR A 108 4.57 12.45 4.10
N VAL A 109 5.41 13.46 3.86
CA VAL A 109 5.10 14.58 2.98
C VAL A 109 6.38 14.98 2.25
N ILE A 110 6.24 15.34 0.97
CA ILE A 110 7.35 15.84 0.15
C ILE A 110 7.15 17.34 -0.03
N VAL A 111 8.22 18.12 0.11
CA VAL A 111 8.18 19.58 0.04
C VAL A 111 9.30 20.07 -0.87
N GLY A 112 8.95 20.79 -1.94
CA GLY A 112 9.94 21.45 -2.80
C GLY A 112 10.67 22.56 -2.04
N MET A 113 11.99 22.65 -2.27
CA MET A 113 12.85 23.64 -1.59
C MET A 113 13.09 24.89 -2.46
N ASP A 114 12.92 24.78 -3.77
CA ASP A 114 13.20 25.84 -4.74
C ASP A 114 12.51 27.17 -4.47
N THR A 115 11.21 27.17 -4.10
CA THR A 115 10.53 28.43 -3.79
C THR A 115 11.08 29.06 -2.52
N ALA A 116 11.39 28.26 -1.51
CA ALA A 116 12.03 28.76 -0.29
C ALA A 116 13.43 29.34 -0.60
N HIS A 117 14.24 28.64 -1.40
CA HIS A 117 15.53 29.16 -1.85
C HIS A 117 15.36 30.47 -2.65
N SER A 118 14.37 30.55 -3.54
CA SER A 118 14.09 31.79 -4.27
C SER A 118 13.63 32.94 -3.35
N VAL A 119 12.97 32.66 -2.23
CA VAL A 119 12.62 33.68 -1.23
C VAL A 119 13.90 34.19 -0.55
N LEU A 120 14.79 33.29 -0.14
CA LEU A 120 16.09 33.65 0.44
C LEU A 120 16.89 34.56 -0.50
N GLU A 121 17.09 34.13 -1.74
CA GLU A 121 17.93 34.85 -2.70
C GLU A 121 17.32 36.17 -3.15
N LYS A 122 16.04 36.15 -3.56
CA LYS A 122 15.42 37.32 -4.22
C LYS A 122 14.81 38.32 -3.24
N ARG A 123 14.23 37.84 -2.15
CA ARG A 123 13.54 38.72 -1.18
C ARG A 123 14.47 39.17 -0.06
N LEU A 124 15.37 38.29 0.37
CA LEU A 124 16.23 38.52 1.53
C LEU A 124 17.69 38.78 1.16
N GLY A 125 18.09 38.51 -0.09
CA GLY A 125 19.49 38.66 -0.53
C GLY A 125 20.44 37.69 0.18
N VAL A 126 19.93 36.55 0.64
CA VAL A 126 20.68 35.50 1.32
C VAL A 126 21.07 34.44 0.30
N GLU A 127 22.37 34.13 0.23
CA GLU A 127 22.91 33.11 -0.67
C GLU A 127 22.54 31.70 -0.19
N VAL A 128 22.26 30.81 -1.15
CA VAL A 128 22.01 29.39 -0.91
C VAL A 128 23.11 28.59 -1.59
N THR A 129 23.85 27.80 -0.81
CA THR A 129 24.92 26.91 -1.30
C THR A 129 24.69 25.48 -0.79
N PRO A 130 25.38 24.47 -1.33
CA PRO A 130 25.33 23.11 -0.77
C PRO A 130 25.65 23.06 0.72
N GLU A 131 26.60 23.88 1.20
CA GLU A 131 26.92 24.00 2.62
C GLU A 131 25.76 24.57 3.46
N THR A 132 25.06 25.60 2.97
CA THR A 132 23.90 26.15 3.70
C THR A 132 22.72 25.18 3.68
N ILE A 133 22.57 24.39 2.62
CA ILE A 133 21.57 23.31 2.55
C ILE A 133 21.92 22.22 3.56
N ASN A 134 23.20 21.83 3.68
CA ASN A 134 23.64 20.85 4.70
C ASN A 134 23.38 21.35 6.13
N GLU A 135 23.66 22.63 6.42
CA GLU A 135 23.35 23.24 7.72
C GLU A 135 21.83 23.25 8.00
N TYR A 136 21.02 23.55 6.99
CA TYR A 136 19.57 23.43 7.06
C TYR A 136 19.14 21.99 7.35
N MET A 137 19.69 21.00 6.64
CA MET A 137 19.37 19.59 6.82
C MET A 137 19.76 19.07 8.20
N HIS A 138 20.85 19.58 8.78
CA HIS A 138 21.19 19.36 10.18
C HIS A 138 20.13 19.94 11.13
N THR A 139 19.72 21.18 10.91
CA THR A 139 18.77 21.89 11.75
C THR A 139 17.38 21.24 11.73
N ILE A 140 16.87 20.88 10.55
CA ILE A 140 15.55 20.22 10.41
C ILE A 140 15.50 18.83 11.01
N ASN A 141 16.60 18.07 11.02
CA ASN A 141 16.61 16.77 11.68
C ASN A 141 16.61 16.86 13.22
N HIS A 142 16.97 18.02 13.80
CA HIS A 142 16.74 18.31 15.22
C HIS A 142 15.32 18.84 15.48
N SER A 143 14.82 19.76 14.65
CA SER A 143 13.52 20.40 14.88
C SER A 143 12.32 19.53 14.50
N LEU A 144 12.42 18.72 13.43
CA LEU A 144 11.30 17.92 12.93
C LEU A 144 10.75 16.93 13.98
N PRO A 145 11.58 16.23 14.79
CA PRO A 145 11.09 15.41 15.89
C PRO A 145 10.47 16.19 17.07
N GLY A 146 10.63 17.52 17.12
CA GLY A 146 10.13 18.39 18.18
C GLY A 146 11.21 19.00 19.08
N GLY A 147 12.43 19.21 18.57
CA GLY A 147 13.49 19.96 19.23
C GLY A 147 13.40 21.47 18.98
N ALA A 148 13.69 22.30 19.98
CA ALA A 148 13.62 23.74 19.87
C ALA A 148 14.90 24.34 19.27
N VAL A 149 14.77 25.40 18.46
CA VAL A 149 15.90 26.02 17.74
C VAL A 149 16.00 27.55 17.87
N VAL A 150 15.06 28.20 18.56
CA VAL A 150 15.01 29.67 18.67
C VAL A 150 14.66 30.14 20.09
N GLN A 151 13.52 29.70 20.61
CA GLN A 151 12.99 30.23 21.87
C GLN A 151 13.66 29.57 23.08
N GLU A 152 13.96 30.37 24.09
CA GLU A 152 14.40 29.90 25.42
C GLU A 152 13.24 29.25 26.18
N HIS A 153 13.55 28.35 27.13
CA HIS A 153 12.61 27.70 28.05
C HIS A 153 11.52 26.88 27.32
N MET A 154 11.86 26.29 26.17
CA MET A 154 10.99 25.37 25.46
C MET A 154 11.00 23.98 26.11
N VAL A 155 9.86 23.31 26.02
CA VAL A 155 9.75 21.86 26.27
C VAL A 155 9.86 21.12 24.95
N GLU A 156 10.40 19.91 24.98
CA GLU A 156 10.74 19.14 23.77
C GLU A 156 10.15 17.73 23.83
N VAL A 157 10.07 17.09 22.67
CA VAL A 157 9.65 15.69 22.56
C VAL A 157 10.79 14.76 22.94
N HIS A 158 10.51 13.72 23.74
CA HIS A 158 11.52 12.71 24.08
C HIS A 158 12.01 11.98 22.82
N PRO A 159 13.32 11.98 22.50
CA PRO A 159 13.83 11.42 21.25
C PRO A 159 13.44 9.96 20.99
N SER A 160 13.40 9.10 22.03
CA SER A 160 12.97 7.70 21.88
C SER A 160 11.50 7.51 21.48
N LEU A 161 10.64 8.53 21.58
CA LEU A 161 9.25 8.48 21.09
C LEU A 161 9.11 8.92 19.63
N ALA A 162 10.18 9.49 19.06
CA ALA A 162 10.20 10.11 17.74
C ALA A 162 11.46 9.71 16.94
N TRP A 163 12.06 8.57 17.25
CA TRP A 163 13.30 8.10 16.62
C TRP A 163 13.13 7.83 15.13
N ASP A 164 11.91 7.51 14.70
CA ASP A 164 11.54 7.26 13.31
C ASP A 164 11.28 8.57 12.53
N CYS A 165 11.36 9.73 13.18
CA CYS A 165 11.15 11.04 12.58
C CYS A 165 12.44 11.63 12.05
N TYR A 166 12.45 12.00 10.77
CA TYR A 166 13.61 12.62 10.12
C TYR A 166 13.22 13.30 8.80
N ALA A 167 14.13 14.11 8.28
CA ALA A 167 14.05 14.69 6.95
C ALA A 167 15.24 14.26 6.10
N ARG A 168 14.96 13.84 4.87
CA ARG A 168 15.96 13.57 3.82
C ARG A 168 15.70 14.44 2.61
N ILE A 169 16.66 14.51 1.70
CA ILE A 169 16.65 15.36 0.51
C ILE A 169 16.97 14.56 -0.74
N PHE A 170 16.38 14.90 -1.87
CA PHE A 170 16.79 14.39 -3.18
C PHE A 170 16.71 15.48 -4.25
N THR A 171 17.48 15.30 -5.31
CA THR A 171 17.53 16.18 -6.48
C THR A 171 17.91 15.35 -7.71
N GLY A 172 17.51 15.81 -8.90
CA GLY A 172 18.02 15.27 -10.16
C GLY A 172 19.32 15.93 -10.63
N ASP A 173 19.85 16.88 -9.87
CA ASP A 173 21.13 17.55 -10.14
C ASP A 173 22.28 16.80 -9.44
N ASP A 174 23.01 15.98 -10.20
CA ASP A 174 24.12 15.16 -9.66
C ASP A 174 25.23 16.04 -9.05
N GLU A 175 25.50 17.23 -9.62
CA GLU A 175 26.51 18.15 -9.09
C GLU A 175 26.15 18.61 -7.67
N LEU A 176 24.88 19.00 -7.45
CA LEU A 176 24.39 19.34 -6.12
C LEU A 176 24.39 18.11 -5.20
N ALA A 177 23.93 16.96 -5.69
CA ALA A 177 23.86 15.73 -4.90
C ALA A 177 25.24 15.31 -4.36
N ASP A 178 26.31 15.47 -5.15
CA ASP A 178 27.68 15.15 -4.77
C ASP A 178 28.23 16.05 -3.65
N GLU A 179 27.71 17.28 -3.51
CA GLU A 179 28.12 18.24 -2.49
C GLU A 179 27.25 18.17 -1.21
N LEU A 180 26.10 17.49 -1.27
CA LEU A 180 25.24 17.28 -0.11
C LEU A 180 25.78 16.17 0.80
N ASP A 181 25.54 16.31 2.10
CA ASP A 181 25.89 15.28 3.06
C ASP A 181 25.09 14.00 2.79
N SER A 182 25.81 12.93 2.48
CA SER A 182 25.23 11.61 2.17
C SER A 182 24.29 11.06 3.24
N ARG A 183 24.40 11.51 4.51
CA ARG A 183 23.47 11.13 5.58
C ARG A 183 22.05 11.59 5.31
N PHE A 184 21.87 12.71 4.59
CA PHE A 184 20.57 13.28 4.29
C PHE A 184 20.09 12.94 2.87
N LEU A 185 20.99 12.60 1.95
CA LEU A 185 20.65 12.38 0.54
C LEU A 185 19.95 11.04 0.30
N ILE A 186 18.74 11.04 -0.27
CA ILE A 186 18.17 9.87 -0.96
C ILE A 186 18.81 9.82 -2.35
N ASP A 187 19.88 9.03 -2.47
CA ASP A 187 20.72 8.97 -3.65
C ASP A 187 20.07 8.14 -4.76
N ILE A 188 19.56 8.82 -5.79
CA ILE A 188 18.84 8.20 -6.91
C ILE A 188 19.76 7.22 -7.66
N ASN A 189 21.03 7.56 -7.87
CA ASN A 189 21.97 6.73 -8.62
C ASN A 189 22.34 5.44 -7.87
N LYS A 190 22.32 5.46 -6.53
CA LYS A 190 22.59 4.27 -5.71
C LYS A 190 21.36 3.37 -5.53
N LEU A 191 20.17 3.95 -5.49
CA LEU A 191 18.96 3.24 -5.09
C LEU A 191 18.19 2.64 -6.26
N PHE A 192 18.40 3.13 -7.47
CA PHE A 192 17.70 2.70 -8.68
C PHE A 192 18.68 2.12 -9.73
N PRO A 193 18.22 1.16 -10.55
CA PRO A 193 18.92 0.77 -11.77
C PRO A 193 19.21 1.99 -12.67
N GLU A 194 20.31 1.95 -13.42
CA GLU A 194 20.82 3.09 -14.20
C GLU A 194 19.76 3.76 -15.08
N GLU A 195 19.03 2.98 -15.89
CA GLU A 195 17.98 3.50 -16.78
C GLU A 195 16.80 4.13 -16.00
N GLN A 196 16.45 3.56 -14.85
CA GLN A 196 15.42 4.13 -13.98
C GLN A 196 15.91 5.42 -13.32
N ALA A 197 17.16 5.45 -12.85
CA ALA A 197 17.79 6.64 -12.26
C ALA A 197 17.83 7.79 -13.27
N GLU A 198 18.24 7.53 -14.52
CA GLU A 198 18.23 8.53 -15.60
C GLU A 198 16.81 9.07 -15.84
N THR A 199 15.81 8.19 -15.94
CA THR A 199 14.41 8.58 -16.14
C THR A 199 13.89 9.45 -15.00
N LEU A 200 14.18 9.08 -13.75
CA LEU A 200 13.76 9.82 -12.56
C LEU A 200 14.44 11.19 -12.49
N LYS A 201 15.76 11.25 -12.67
CA LYS A 201 16.51 12.51 -12.67
C LYS A 201 16.05 13.44 -13.80
N ALA A 202 15.77 12.90 -14.99
CA ALA A 202 15.23 13.69 -16.10
C ALA A 202 13.85 14.28 -15.79
N ALA A 203 12.97 13.51 -15.12
CA ALA A 203 11.65 13.97 -14.73
C ALA A 203 11.67 15.00 -13.58
N ILE A 204 12.62 14.85 -12.65
CA ILE A 204 12.83 15.77 -11.52
C ILE A 204 13.52 17.06 -11.98
N GLY A 205 14.46 16.95 -12.92
CA GLY A 205 15.34 18.03 -13.33
C GLY A 205 16.23 18.50 -12.17
N LYS A 206 16.65 19.77 -12.22
CA LYS A 206 17.49 20.38 -11.17
C LYS A 206 16.71 20.83 -9.92
N LYS A 207 15.50 20.29 -9.72
CA LYS A 207 14.64 20.62 -8.58
C LYS A 207 15.06 19.84 -7.35
N THR A 208 14.94 20.47 -6.19
CA THR A 208 15.34 19.89 -4.90
C THR A 208 14.12 19.70 -4.02
N TYR A 209 13.99 18.49 -3.45
CA TYR A 209 12.85 18.10 -2.64
C TYR A 209 13.31 17.56 -1.30
N GLN A 210 12.67 18.03 -0.23
CA GLN A 210 12.74 17.43 1.08
C GLN A 210 11.63 16.39 1.23
N VAL A 211 11.96 15.24 1.82
CA VAL A 211 11.00 14.26 2.32
C VAL A 211 10.97 14.35 3.83
N SER A 212 9.86 14.82 4.41
CA SER A 212 9.64 14.80 5.85
C SER A 212 8.89 13.54 6.25
N ARG A 213 9.46 12.81 7.20
CA ARG A 213 8.84 11.68 7.88
C ARG A 213 8.55 12.10 9.31
N VAL A 214 7.29 12.45 9.60
CA VAL A 214 6.82 12.87 10.94
C VAL A 214 6.78 11.65 11.88
N PRO A 215 6.83 11.78 13.22
CA PRO A 215 6.84 10.61 14.11
C PRO A 215 5.57 9.76 13.90
N SER A 216 5.70 8.43 13.85
CA SER A 216 4.56 7.51 13.71
C SER A 216 3.53 7.76 14.82
N LEU A 217 3.99 8.02 16.05
CA LEU A 217 3.12 8.33 17.19
C LEU A 217 2.23 9.57 16.94
N VAL A 218 2.71 10.59 16.22
CA VAL A 218 1.90 11.77 15.85
C VAL A 218 0.79 11.36 14.88
N GLY A 219 1.09 10.53 13.88
CA GLY A 219 0.09 10.02 12.93
C GLY A 219 -0.98 9.13 13.60
N ARG A 220 -0.60 8.39 14.64
CA ARG A 220 -1.48 7.52 15.43
C ARG A 220 -2.35 8.28 16.44
N VAL A 221 -1.84 9.36 17.04
CA VAL A 221 -2.58 10.19 18.00
C VAL A 221 -3.43 11.26 17.31
N CYS A 222 -2.96 11.78 16.17
CA CYS A 222 -3.65 12.77 15.36
C CYS A 222 -4.22 12.13 14.09
N ASP A 223 -3.94 12.72 12.92
CA ASP A 223 -4.39 12.25 11.61
C ASP A 223 -3.39 12.62 10.50
N GLY A 224 -3.66 12.19 9.27
CA GLY A 224 -2.86 12.55 8.09
C GLY A 224 -2.83 14.05 7.80
N GLY A 225 -3.87 14.79 8.20
CA GLY A 225 -3.92 16.24 8.07
C GLY A 225 -2.87 16.96 8.92
N THR A 226 -2.44 16.36 10.03
CA THR A 226 -1.37 16.92 10.87
C THR A 226 -0.03 16.93 10.16
N ILE A 227 0.25 15.99 9.25
CA ILE A 227 1.60 15.68 8.78
C ILE A 227 2.24 16.83 7.99
N SER A 228 1.54 17.38 6.99
CA SER A 228 2.05 18.53 6.24
C SER A 228 2.15 19.80 7.09
N ARG A 229 1.25 19.96 8.07
CA ARG A 229 1.28 21.10 8.99
C ARG A 229 2.48 20.99 9.93
N TRP A 230 2.71 19.83 10.52
CA TRP A 230 3.86 19.55 11.38
C TRP A 230 5.16 19.80 10.64
N SER A 231 5.32 19.19 9.46
CA SER A 231 6.48 19.39 8.59
C SER A 231 6.73 20.87 8.31
N ALA A 232 5.70 21.61 7.85
CA ALA A 232 5.83 23.03 7.55
C ALA A 232 6.24 23.90 8.75
N MET A 233 5.75 23.59 9.96
CA MET A 233 6.16 24.35 11.16
C MET A 233 7.65 24.19 11.40
N GLN A 234 8.15 22.95 11.34
CA GLN A 234 9.56 22.67 11.61
C GLN A 234 10.46 23.15 10.47
N ILE A 235 10.01 23.06 9.21
CA ILE A 235 10.67 23.69 8.05
C ILE A 235 10.85 25.19 8.28
N GLY A 236 9.81 25.90 8.70
CA GLY A 236 9.87 27.34 8.95
C GLY A 236 10.88 27.69 10.03
N MET A 237 10.87 26.95 11.16
CA MET A 237 11.83 27.15 12.24
C MET A 237 13.27 26.87 11.80
N SER A 238 13.48 25.83 10.99
CA SER A 238 14.81 25.50 10.47
C SER A 238 15.32 26.52 9.47
N PHE A 239 14.47 27.10 8.61
CA PHE A 239 14.88 28.21 7.75
C PHE A 239 15.26 29.44 8.56
N ILE A 240 14.50 29.77 9.61
CA ILE A 240 14.85 30.89 10.51
C ILE A 240 16.23 30.69 11.11
N THR A 241 16.51 29.50 11.66
CA THR A 241 17.77 29.23 12.35
C THR A 241 18.95 29.10 11.39
N ALA A 242 18.85 28.25 10.36
CA ALA A 242 19.97 27.95 9.46
C ALA A 242 20.39 29.16 8.63
N TYR A 243 19.43 30.02 8.23
CA TYR A 243 19.70 31.21 7.42
C TYR A 243 19.70 32.51 8.22
N LYS A 244 19.66 32.43 9.56
CA LYS A 244 19.78 33.59 10.49
C LYS A 244 18.76 34.69 10.22
N LEU A 245 17.53 34.29 9.96
CA LEU A 245 16.43 35.21 9.67
C LEU A 245 15.82 35.77 10.96
N CYS A 246 15.04 36.83 10.85
CA CYS A 246 14.25 37.30 11.98
C CYS A 246 13.15 36.28 12.29
N ALA A 247 13.06 35.84 13.55
CA ALA A 247 12.06 34.90 14.01
C ALA A 247 10.65 35.54 14.03
N GLY A 248 9.97 35.55 12.88
CA GLY A 248 8.63 36.10 12.71
C GLY A 248 8.57 37.38 11.87
N GLU A 249 9.39 37.53 10.83
CA GLU A 249 9.24 38.61 9.84
C GLU A 249 8.29 38.23 8.69
N ALA A 250 7.97 39.20 7.83
CA ALA A 250 7.02 39.01 6.72
C ALA A 250 7.44 37.94 5.71
N ALA A 251 8.75 37.71 5.50
CA ALA A 251 9.24 36.64 4.63
C ALA A 251 8.97 35.23 5.21
N THR A 252 8.82 35.11 6.53
CA THR A 252 8.44 33.85 7.19
C THR A 252 7.11 33.29 6.67
N ALA A 253 6.19 34.19 6.29
CA ALA A 253 4.91 33.80 5.71
C ALA A 253 5.06 33.12 4.35
N ASP A 254 6.07 33.49 3.54
CA ASP A 254 6.31 32.86 2.24
C ASP A 254 6.78 31.41 2.41
N PHE A 255 7.69 31.14 3.36
CA PHE A 255 8.10 29.77 3.68
C PHE A 255 6.93 28.92 4.17
N SER A 256 6.04 29.49 4.98
CA SER A 256 4.81 28.83 5.44
C SER A 256 3.85 28.54 4.29
N TYR A 257 3.67 29.47 3.35
CA TYR A 257 2.84 29.24 2.18
C TYR A 257 3.43 28.17 1.25
N ALA A 258 4.73 28.24 0.99
CA ALA A 258 5.44 27.27 0.16
C ALA A 258 5.32 25.84 0.72
N SER A 259 5.66 25.66 1.99
CA SER A 259 5.67 24.35 2.66
C SER A 259 4.29 23.76 2.96
N LYS A 260 3.22 24.57 2.92
CA LYS A 260 1.84 24.11 3.20
C LYS A 260 0.93 24.05 1.98
N HIS A 261 1.31 24.71 0.88
CA HIS A 261 0.43 24.82 -0.30
C HIS A 261 1.21 24.83 -1.61
N ALA A 262 2.17 25.74 -1.79
CA ALA A 262 2.74 25.97 -3.13
C ALA A 262 3.58 24.80 -3.64
N ASP A 263 4.37 24.17 -2.76
CA ASP A 263 5.33 23.12 -3.10
C ASP A 263 5.16 21.84 -2.28
N VAL A 264 4.03 21.69 -1.60
CA VAL A 264 3.74 20.49 -0.80
C VAL A 264 3.09 19.41 -1.67
N ILE A 265 3.61 18.19 -1.56
CA ILE A 265 3.01 17.00 -2.16
C ILE A 265 2.60 16.09 -1.02
N GLN A 266 1.29 15.91 -0.93
CA GLN A 266 0.63 15.06 0.04
C GLN A 266 0.40 13.67 -0.58
N MET A 267 0.40 12.62 0.25
CA MET A 267 0.17 11.26 -0.23
C MET A 267 -1.26 11.04 -0.69
N GLY A 268 -2.23 11.74 -0.08
CA GLY A 268 -3.63 11.67 -0.45
C GLY A 268 -4.36 12.99 -0.26
N ASN A 269 -5.35 13.25 -1.11
CA ASN A 269 -6.20 14.43 -1.00
C ASN A 269 -7.27 14.29 0.08
N ALA A 270 -7.78 15.42 0.58
CA ALA A 270 -8.93 15.44 1.47
C ALA A 270 -10.20 14.88 0.79
N LEU A 271 -11.12 14.37 1.61
CA LEU A 271 -12.31 13.66 1.13
C LEU A 271 -13.62 14.45 1.26
N PRO A 272 -14.63 14.17 0.40
CA PRO A 272 -15.95 14.79 0.47
C PRO A 272 -16.68 14.54 1.79
N GLY A 273 -17.63 15.43 2.12
CA GLY A 273 -18.30 15.50 3.43
C GLY A 273 -18.90 14.20 3.97
N ARG A 274 -19.45 13.32 3.11
CA ARG A 274 -20.02 12.02 3.54
C ARG A 274 -18.98 11.10 4.19
N ARG A 275 -17.72 11.22 3.79
CA ARG A 275 -16.57 10.43 4.23
C ARG A 275 -15.43 11.37 4.62
N ALA A 276 -15.78 12.47 5.31
CA ALA A 276 -14.88 13.57 5.59
C ALA A 276 -13.60 13.11 6.29
N ARG A 277 -12.48 13.36 5.63
CA ARG A 277 -11.13 13.08 6.11
C ARG A 277 -10.20 14.17 5.57
N GLY A 278 -9.19 14.50 6.36
CA GLY A 278 -8.10 15.38 5.91
C GLY A 278 -7.28 14.73 4.80
N PRO A 279 -6.25 15.43 4.30
CA PRO A 279 -5.27 14.84 3.40
C PRO A 279 -4.44 13.75 4.11
N ASN A 280 -3.63 13.01 3.33
CA ASN A 280 -2.83 11.86 3.80
C ASN A 280 -3.66 10.78 4.51
N GLU A 281 -4.88 10.55 4.03
CA GLU A 281 -5.74 9.46 4.46
C GLU A 281 -5.96 8.48 3.31
N PRO A 282 -6.15 7.16 3.56
CA PRO A 282 -6.08 6.15 2.51
C PRO A 282 -7.06 6.42 1.36
N GLY A 283 -8.25 6.94 1.68
CA GLY A 283 -9.27 7.23 0.68
C GLY A 283 -8.85 8.27 -0.37
N GLY A 284 -7.85 9.11 -0.06
CA GLY A 284 -7.31 10.14 -0.95
C GLY A 284 -6.10 9.69 -1.77
N ILE A 285 -5.55 8.50 -1.49
CA ILE A 285 -4.35 7.97 -2.15
C ILE A 285 -4.75 7.32 -3.46
N ARG A 286 -4.22 7.83 -4.56
CA ARG A 286 -4.49 7.31 -5.90
C ARG A 286 -3.71 6.03 -6.17
N PHE A 287 -4.20 5.20 -7.07
CA PHE A 287 -3.59 3.91 -7.40
C PHE A 287 -2.17 4.04 -7.96
N GLY A 288 -1.92 5.05 -8.79
CA GLY A 288 -0.57 5.36 -9.27
C GLY A 288 0.37 5.81 -8.15
N ILE A 289 -0.12 6.57 -7.16
CA ILE A 289 0.68 6.96 -5.99
C ILE A 289 1.05 5.73 -5.16
N LEU A 290 0.12 4.80 -4.94
CA LEU A 290 0.42 3.57 -4.21
C LEU A 290 1.43 2.70 -4.98
N SER A 291 1.30 2.62 -6.30
CA SER A 291 2.25 1.92 -7.17
C SER A 291 3.66 2.50 -7.03
N ASP A 292 3.77 3.82 -6.84
CA ASP A 292 5.05 4.49 -6.64
C ASP A 292 5.62 4.38 -5.22
N VAL A 293 4.76 4.21 -4.22
CA VAL A 293 5.17 3.88 -2.84
C VAL A 293 5.90 2.54 -2.81
N VAL A 294 5.37 1.52 -3.50
CA VAL A 294 5.98 0.18 -3.54
C VAL A 294 7.26 0.20 -4.37
N GLN A 295 8.31 -0.44 -3.87
CA GLN A 295 9.67 -0.35 -4.37
C GLN A 295 10.17 -1.63 -5.05
N THR A 296 9.31 -2.62 -5.27
CA THR A 296 9.70 -3.88 -5.92
C THR A 296 10.25 -3.65 -7.34
N THR A 297 9.76 -2.62 -8.05
CA THR A 297 10.19 -2.22 -9.39
C THR A 297 11.67 -1.86 -9.52
N ARG A 298 12.35 -1.48 -8.42
CA ARG A 298 13.78 -1.16 -8.43
C ARG A 298 14.67 -2.32 -7.96
N VAL A 299 14.09 -3.45 -7.55
CA VAL A 299 14.85 -4.61 -7.01
C VAL A 299 14.50 -5.96 -7.65
N SER A 300 13.44 -6.03 -8.46
CA SER A 300 13.03 -7.21 -9.21
C SER A 300 12.83 -6.85 -10.67
N GLU A 301 13.21 -7.75 -11.57
CA GLU A 301 12.96 -7.65 -13.02
C GLU A 301 11.66 -8.36 -13.44
N ASP A 302 11.00 -9.05 -12.49
CA ASP A 302 9.77 -9.79 -12.75
C ASP A 302 8.56 -8.85 -12.74
N PRO A 303 7.90 -8.61 -13.90
CA PRO A 303 6.81 -7.65 -13.99
C PRO A 303 5.54 -8.13 -13.27
N VAL A 304 5.35 -9.44 -13.10
CA VAL A 304 4.21 -10.00 -12.37
C VAL A 304 4.45 -9.81 -10.88
N GLU A 305 5.63 -10.15 -10.36
CA GLU A 305 5.98 -9.90 -8.95
C GLU A 305 5.81 -8.42 -8.60
N GLN A 306 6.33 -7.52 -9.44
CA GLN A 306 6.19 -6.07 -9.24
C GLN A 306 4.73 -5.62 -9.11
N SER A 307 3.83 -6.17 -9.94
CA SER A 307 2.39 -5.87 -9.87
C SER A 307 1.76 -6.47 -8.61
N LEU A 308 2.10 -7.71 -8.25
CA LEU A 308 1.50 -8.43 -7.13
C LEU A 308 1.92 -7.88 -5.76
N GLU A 309 3.13 -7.32 -5.62
CA GLU A 309 3.50 -6.58 -4.40
C GLU A 309 2.68 -5.30 -4.23
N VAL A 310 2.27 -4.65 -5.34
CA VAL A 310 1.33 -3.52 -5.31
C VAL A 310 -0.08 -4.00 -4.95
N VAL A 311 -0.54 -5.13 -5.50
CA VAL A 311 -1.83 -5.73 -5.11
C VAL A 311 -1.86 -6.00 -3.62
N ALA A 312 -0.84 -6.68 -3.08
CA ALA A 312 -0.76 -7.03 -1.67
C ALA A 312 -0.77 -5.80 -0.76
N THR A 313 0.04 -4.79 -1.10
CA THR A 313 0.08 -3.51 -0.39
C THR A 313 -1.27 -2.81 -0.42
N GLY A 314 -1.91 -2.78 -1.59
CA GLY A 314 -3.21 -2.14 -1.78
C GLY A 314 -4.35 -2.88 -1.10
N ALA A 315 -4.36 -4.21 -1.10
CA ALA A 315 -5.36 -5.00 -0.39
C ALA A 315 -5.26 -4.81 1.12
N ALA A 316 -4.05 -4.80 1.68
CA ALA A 316 -3.84 -4.50 3.09
C ALA A 316 -4.29 -3.07 3.45
N LEU A 317 -3.92 -2.07 2.65
CA LEU A 317 -4.24 -0.67 2.92
C LEU A 317 -5.72 -0.34 2.67
N TYR A 318 -6.25 -0.70 1.50
CA TYR A 318 -7.56 -0.26 1.03
C TYR A 318 -8.69 -1.15 1.56
N ASP A 319 -8.50 -2.46 1.64
CA ASP A 319 -9.57 -3.34 2.10
C ASP A 319 -9.55 -3.52 3.62
N GLN A 320 -8.40 -3.80 4.22
CA GLN A 320 -8.35 -4.03 5.67
C GLN A 320 -8.43 -2.73 6.47
N ILE A 321 -7.51 -1.79 6.20
CA ILE A 321 -7.44 -0.55 6.99
C ILE A 321 -8.56 0.39 6.55
N TRP A 322 -8.60 0.79 5.28
CA TRP A 322 -9.53 1.81 4.83
C TRP A 322 -11.00 1.35 4.88
N LEU A 323 -11.38 0.36 4.07
CA LEU A 323 -12.78 -0.11 4.04
C LEU A 323 -13.14 -0.86 5.33
N GLY A 324 -12.25 -1.71 5.82
CA GLY A 324 -12.47 -2.58 6.97
C GLY A 324 -12.42 -1.89 8.33
N ALA A 325 -11.81 -0.71 8.42
CA ALA A 325 -11.80 0.09 9.65
C ALA A 325 -12.36 1.51 9.45
N TYR A 326 -11.72 2.35 8.63
CA TYR A 326 -12.10 3.78 8.51
C TYR A 326 -13.55 3.99 8.05
N MET A 327 -14.04 3.10 7.18
CA MET A 327 -15.36 3.18 6.56
C MET A 327 -16.36 2.16 7.11
N SER A 328 -15.94 1.30 8.04
CA SER A 328 -16.78 0.28 8.65
C SER A 328 -16.36 -0.01 10.10
N GLY A 329 -15.47 -0.99 10.34
CA GLY A 329 -14.98 -1.41 11.65
C GLY A 329 -15.44 -2.81 12.08
N GLY A 330 -14.96 -3.25 13.24
CA GLY A 330 -15.27 -4.57 13.81
C GLY A 330 -14.27 -5.64 13.38
N VAL A 331 -14.75 -6.85 13.08
CA VAL A 331 -13.93 -7.97 12.55
C VAL A 331 -13.29 -7.59 11.21
N GLY A 332 -13.90 -6.67 10.47
CA GLY A 332 -13.33 -6.12 9.25
C GLY A 332 -13.24 -7.13 8.11
N PHE A 333 -12.25 -6.94 7.24
CA PHE A 333 -12.20 -7.52 5.89
C PHE A 333 -10.89 -8.25 5.59
N THR A 334 -10.25 -8.84 6.61
CA THR A 334 -8.98 -9.57 6.44
C THR A 334 -9.01 -10.54 5.28
N GLN A 335 -9.99 -11.44 5.23
CA GLN A 335 -10.03 -12.50 4.22
C GLN A 335 -10.45 -12.02 2.82
N TYR A 336 -11.09 -10.85 2.70
CA TYR A 336 -11.26 -10.23 1.38
C TYR A 336 -9.89 -9.81 0.82
N ALA A 337 -9.04 -9.24 1.67
CA ALA A 337 -7.71 -8.79 1.29
C ALA A 337 -6.73 -9.96 1.11
N THR A 338 -6.67 -10.91 2.05
CA THR A 338 -5.68 -12.00 1.99
C THR A 338 -5.78 -12.84 0.73
N ALA A 339 -6.98 -13.00 0.17
CA ALA A 339 -7.18 -13.73 -1.07
C ALA A 339 -6.30 -13.23 -2.24
N SER A 340 -5.88 -11.96 -2.24
CA SER A 340 -5.02 -11.41 -3.29
C SER A 340 -3.52 -11.40 -2.94
N TYR A 341 -3.12 -11.90 -1.77
CA TYR A 341 -1.70 -12.01 -1.39
C TYR A 341 -1.33 -13.26 -0.59
N THR A 342 -2.20 -14.27 -0.54
CA THR A 342 -1.92 -15.56 0.07
C THR A 342 -2.03 -16.73 -0.91
N ASP A 343 -1.34 -17.80 -0.56
CA ASP A 343 -1.44 -19.13 -1.16
C ASP A 343 -1.01 -19.23 -2.62
N ASP A 344 -0.31 -18.21 -3.13
CA ASP A 344 0.17 -18.12 -4.51
C ASP A 344 -0.93 -18.32 -5.56
N ILE A 345 -2.21 -18.07 -5.21
CA ILE A 345 -3.35 -18.28 -6.10
C ILE A 345 -3.38 -17.20 -7.18
N LEU A 346 -3.35 -15.94 -6.77
CA LEU A 346 -3.26 -14.82 -7.73
C LEU A 346 -1.94 -14.85 -8.50
N ASP A 347 -0.85 -15.27 -7.86
CA ASP A 347 0.44 -15.48 -8.49
C ASP A 347 0.32 -16.48 -9.65
N ASP A 348 -0.24 -17.67 -9.41
CA ASP A 348 -0.44 -18.69 -10.44
C ASP A 348 -1.22 -18.16 -11.65
N PHE A 349 -2.32 -17.46 -11.40
CA PHE A 349 -3.19 -16.95 -12.45
C PHE A 349 -2.52 -15.84 -13.25
N SER A 350 -1.72 -14.99 -12.59
CA SER A 350 -1.01 -13.89 -13.23
C SER A 350 0.18 -14.39 -14.06
N TYR A 351 0.91 -15.41 -13.58
CA TYR A 351 1.96 -16.05 -14.37
C TYR A 351 1.41 -16.86 -15.54
N TYR A 352 0.22 -17.48 -15.39
CA TYR A 352 -0.49 -18.05 -16.53
C TYR A 352 -0.78 -16.99 -17.60
N ALA A 353 -1.30 -15.83 -17.18
CA ALA A 353 -1.59 -14.72 -18.07
C ALA A 353 -0.34 -14.23 -18.81
N LEU A 354 0.79 -14.08 -18.10
CA LEU A 354 2.06 -13.72 -18.72
C LEU A 354 2.52 -14.76 -19.74
N ASP A 355 2.51 -16.06 -19.40
CA ASP A 355 2.90 -17.15 -20.32
C ASP A 355 2.04 -17.15 -21.59
N TYR A 356 0.73 -16.94 -21.46
CA TYR A 356 -0.17 -16.82 -22.61
C TYR A 356 0.18 -15.61 -23.49
N VAL A 357 0.37 -14.45 -22.87
CA VAL A 357 0.69 -13.19 -23.57
C VAL A 357 2.04 -13.28 -24.28
N GLU A 358 3.07 -13.79 -23.62
CA GLU A 358 4.41 -13.90 -24.20
C GLU A 358 4.44 -14.82 -25.42
N LYS A 359 3.70 -15.94 -25.38
CA LYS A 359 3.60 -16.88 -26.50
C LYS A 359 2.83 -16.30 -27.70
N LYS A 360 1.81 -15.48 -27.45
CA LYS A 360 0.90 -15.02 -28.49
C LYS A 360 1.26 -13.66 -29.06
N TYR A 361 1.57 -12.70 -28.19
CA TYR A 361 1.83 -11.31 -28.55
C TYR A 361 3.27 -10.90 -28.29
N GLY A 362 3.93 -11.53 -27.31
CA GLY A 362 5.11 -10.96 -26.66
C GLY A 362 4.70 -9.87 -25.66
N ARG A 363 5.50 -9.68 -24.60
CA ARG A 363 5.32 -8.58 -23.65
C ARG A 363 5.38 -7.25 -24.41
N MET A 364 4.40 -6.37 -24.19
CA MET A 364 4.26 -5.10 -24.93
C MET A 364 4.17 -5.26 -26.46
N GLY A 365 3.80 -6.43 -26.96
CA GLY A 365 3.89 -6.75 -28.39
C GLY A 365 2.66 -6.31 -29.22
N THR A 366 1.62 -5.76 -28.59
CA THR A 366 0.39 -5.36 -29.31
C THR A 366 -0.21 -4.05 -28.79
N LYS A 367 -1.14 -3.48 -29.57
CA LYS A 367 -1.83 -2.23 -29.23
C LYS A 367 -3.01 -2.48 -28.30
N ALA A 368 -3.30 -1.50 -27.45
CA ALA A 368 -4.51 -1.46 -26.64
C ALA A 368 -5.78 -1.36 -27.52
N THR A 369 -6.44 -2.49 -27.75
CA THR A 369 -7.67 -2.62 -28.55
C THR A 369 -8.63 -3.58 -27.84
N MET A 370 -9.94 -3.46 -28.10
CA MET A 370 -10.92 -4.37 -27.49
C MET A 370 -10.71 -5.83 -27.90
N ASP A 371 -10.25 -6.10 -29.13
CA ASP A 371 -9.93 -7.47 -29.56
C ASP A 371 -8.87 -8.13 -28.65
N VAL A 372 -7.85 -7.37 -28.23
CA VAL A 372 -6.82 -7.86 -27.29
C VAL A 372 -7.40 -8.01 -25.88
N VAL A 373 -8.27 -7.09 -25.45
CA VAL A 373 -8.95 -7.21 -24.15
C VAL A 373 -9.81 -8.46 -24.11
N GLU A 374 -10.65 -8.69 -25.13
CA GLU A 374 -11.52 -9.85 -25.24
C GLU A 374 -10.74 -11.16 -25.27
N ASP A 375 -9.64 -11.19 -26.02
CA ASP A 375 -8.79 -12.37 -26.12
C ASP A 375 -8.11 -12.71 -24.79
N VAL A 376 -7.32 -11.78 -24.24
CA VAL A 376 -6.49 -12.08 -23.06
C VAL A 376 -7.35 -12.22 -21.81
N ALA A 377 -8.32 -11.33 -21.59
CA ALA A 377 -9.16 -11.44 -20.40
C ALA A 377 -10.11 -12.64 -20.49
N GLY A 378 -10.61 -12.98 -21.68
CA GLY A 378 -11.43 -14.18 -21.90
C GLY A 378 -10.67 -15.45 -21.53
N GLU A 379 -9.47 -15.62 -22.07
CA GLU A 379 -8.60 -16.77 -21.80
C GLU A 379 -8.25 -16.89 -20.31
N VAL A 380 -7.74 -15.80 -19.71
CA VAL A 380 -7.26 -15.81 -18.32
C VAL A 380 -8.42 -16.00 -17.33
N THR A 381 -9.59 -15.42 -17.63
CA THR A 381 -10.78 -15.64 -16.80
C THR A 381 -11.18 -17.11 -16.83
N LEU A 382 -11.31 -17.71 -18.01
CA LEU A 382 -11.70 -19.12 -18.13
C LEU A 382 -10.71 -20.03 -17.39
N TYR A 383 -9.41 -19.80 -17.58
CA TYR A 383 -8.37 -20.51 -16.86
C TYR A 383 -8.57 -20.45 -15.34
N ALA A 384 -8.78 -19.26 -14.79
CA ALA A 384 -8.96 -19.05 -13.36
C ALA A 384 -10.21 -19.77 -12.82
N LEU A 385 -11.33 -19.70 -13.54
CA LEU A 385 -12.57 -20.36 -13.14
C LEU A 385 -12.45 -21.89 -13.21
N GLU A 386 -11.80 -22.42 -14.26
CA GLU A 386 -11.50 -23.85 -14.38
C GLU A 386 -10.63 -24.35 -13.22
N GLN A 387 -9.72 -23.54 -12.67
CA GLN A 387 -8.95 -23.95 -11.49
C GLN A 387 -9.86 -24.13 -10.26
N TYR A 388 -10.87 -23.27 -10.09
CA TYR A 388 -11.84 -23.44 -9.02
C TYR A 388 -12.77 -24.65 -9.22
N ASP A 389 -13.05 -25.03 -10.47
CA ASP A 389 -13.85 -26.22 -10.80
C ASP A 389 -13.05 -27.53 -10.60
N ASP A 390 -11.78 -27.54 -11.01
CA ASP A 390 -10.91 -28.70 -10.99
C ASP A 390 -10.34 -29.01 -9.60
N TYR A 391 -10.17 -27.99 -8.76
CA TYR A 391 -9.58 -28.09 -7.43
C TYR A 391 -10.56 -27.60 -6.36
N PRO A 392 -11.47 -28.46 -5.84
CA PRO A 392 -12.40 -28.08 -4.79
C PRO A 392 -11.74 -27.53 -3.53
N ALA A 393 -10.51 -27.94 -3.20
CA ALA A 393 -9.74 -27.35 -2.10
C ALA A 393 -9.41 -25.87 -2.33
N LEU A 394 -9.17 -25.46 -3.59
CA LEU A 394 -8.96 -24.06 -3.98
C LEU A 394 -10.25 -23.25 -3.83
N LEU A 395 -11.39 -23.83 -4.24
CA LEU A 395 -12.71 -23.23 -4.07
C LEU A 395 -13.09 -23.10 -2.59
N GLU A 396 -12.71 -24.08 -1.76
CA GLU A 396 -12.91 -24.06 -0.31
C GLU A 396 -12.00 -23.02 0.36
N ASP A 397 -10.78 -22.82 -0.13
CA ASP A 397 -9.87 -21.78 0.34
C ASP A 397 -10.39 -20.36 0.03
N HIS A 398 -10.74 -20.08 -1.23
CA HIS A 398 -11.47 -18.88 -1.62
C HIS A 398 -12.99 -19.11 -1.56
N PHE A 399 -13.50 -19.42 -0.36
CA PHE A 399 -14.92 -19.73 -0.14
C PHE A 399 -15.85 -18.58 -0.54
N GLY A 400 -15.41 -17.33 -0.39
CA GLY A 400 -16.15 -16.13 -0.74
C GLY A 400 -16.12 -15.87 -2.24
N GLY A 401 -17.29 -15.67 -2.85
CA GLY A 401 -17.37 -15.36 -4.28
C GLY A 401 -16.60 -14.09 -4.70
N SER A 402 -16.56 -13.09 -3.83
CA SER A 402 -15.79 -11.86 -4.06
C SER A 402 -14.28 -12.06 -4.07
N GLN A 403 -13.76 -13.03 -3.31
CA GLN A 403 -12.34 -13.37 -3.33
C GLN A 403 -11.96 -13.92 -4.71
N ARG A 404 -12.75 -14.88 -5.21
CA ARG A 404 -12.56 -15.47 -6.53
C ARG A 404 -12.73 -14.46 -7.66
N ALA A 405 -13.74 -13.61 -7.56
CA ALA A 405 -14.00 -12.55 -8.54
C ALA A 405 -12.82 -11.58 -8.63
N ALA A 406 -12.34 -11.09 -7.48
CA ALA A 406 -11.20 -10.18 -7.43
C ALA A 406 -9.94 -10.79 -8.02
N VAL A 407 -9.62 -12.03 -7.64
CA VAL A 407 -8.39 -12.72 -8.05
C VAL A 407 -8.39 -13.09 -9.53
N ALA A 408 -9.51 -13.61 -10.07
CA ALA A 408 -9.63 -13.90 -11.50
C ALA A 408 -9.55 -12.62 -12.36
N ALA A 409 -10.21 -11.54 -11.91
CA ALA A 409 -10.23 -10.28 -12.64
C ALA A 409 -8.89 -9.53 -12.55
N ALA A 410 -8.18 -9.63 -11.41
CA ALA A 410 -6.83 -9.09 -11.23
C ALA A 410 -5.87 -9.71 -12.24
N ALA A 411 -5.79 -11.05 -12.28
CA ALA A 411 -4.95 -11.76 -13.23
C ALA A 411 -5.29 -11.40 -14.70
N SER A 412 -6.58 -11.29 -15.02
CA SER A 412 -7.04 -10.89 -16.36
C SER A 412 -6.59 -9.47 -16.74
N GLY A 413 -6.75 -8.51 -15.83
CA GLY A 413 -6.31 -7.14 -16.05
C GLY A 413 -4.80 -6.99 -16.14
N ILE A 414 -4.06 -7.72 -15.28
CA ILE A 414 -2.60 -7.81 -15.33
C ILE A 414 -2.14 -8.38 -16.67
N GLY A 415 -2.74 -9.48 -17.13
CA GLY A 415 -2.46 -10.08 -18.43
C GLY A 415 -2.64 -9.10 -19.60
N VAL A 416 -3.78 -8.40 -19.65
CA VAL A 416 -4.02 -7.39 -20.69
C VAL A 416 -2.97 -6.27 -20.61
N CYS A 417 -2.61 -5.82 -19.41
CA CYS A 417 -1.52 -4.87 -19.23
C CYS A 417 -0.17 -5.40 -19.74
N MET A 418 0.16 -6.68 -19.53
CA MET A 418 1.39 -7.27 -20.04
C MET A 418 1.43 -7.28 -21.58
N ALA A 419 0.29 -7.46 -22.23
CA ALA A 419 0.19 -7.46 -23.69
C ALA A 419 0.30 -6.05 -24.28
N THR A 420 -0.33 -5.06 -23.66
CA THR A 420 -0.54 -3.74 -24.27
C THR A 420 0.23 -2.59 -23.61
N GLY A 421 0.70 -2.78 -22.39
CA GLY A 421 1.20 -1.73 -21.48
C GLY A 421 0.27 -0.56 -21.39
N ASN A 422 -1.01 -0.84 -21.14
CA ASN A 422 -2.00 0.21 -20.99
C ASN A 422 -2.98 -0.17 -19.88
N SER A 423 -2.98 0.61 -18.81
CA SER A 423 -3.78 0.36 -17.61
C SER A 423 -5.29 0.48 -17.87
N ASN A 424 -5.71 1.34 -18.81
CA ASN A 424 -7.12 1.44 -19.21
C ASN A 424 -7.57 0.21 -20.01
N ALA A 425 -6.70 -0.40 -20.82
CA ALA A 425 -6.98 -1.70 -21.41
C ALA A 425 -7.06 -2.78 -20.32
N GLY A 426 -6.10 -2.78 -19.38
CA GLY A 426 -6.08 -3.67 -18.22
C GLY A 426 -7.37 -3.64 -17.40
N VAL A 427 -7.85 -2.44 -17.02
CA VAL A 427 -9.11 -2.33 -16.25
C VAL A 427 -10.34 -2.72 -17.07
N ASN A 428 -10.31 -2.60 -18.40
CA ASN A 428 -11.36 -3.18 -19.24
C ASN A 428 -11.31 -4.72 -19.22
N GLY A 429 -10.12 -5.31 -19.17
CA GLY A 429 -9.93 -6.74 -18.94
C GLY A 429 -10.50 -7.21 -17.61
N TRP A 430 -10.31 -6.42 -16.54
CA TRP A 430 -10.97 -6.65 -15.25
C TRP A 430 -12.50 -6.69 -15.41
N TYR A 431 -13.12 -5.66 -15.99
CA TYR A 431 -14.59 -5.62 -16.09
C TYR A 431 -15.16 -6.73 -16.97
N LEU A 432 -14.47 -7.09 -18.06
CA LEU A 432 -14.88 -8.23 -18.88
C LEU A 432 -14.81 -9.55 -18.07
N SER A 433 -13.75 -9.74 -17.28
CA SER A 433 -13.63 -10.91 -16.39
C SER A 433 -14.81 -11.02 -15.42
N GLN A 434 -15.24 -9.90 -14.83
CA GLN A 434 -16.39 -9.87 -13.92
C GLN A 434 -17.69 -10.30 -14.61
N ILE A 435 -17.93 -9.86 -15.85
CA ILE A 435 -19.10 -10.25 -16.64
C ILE A 435 -19.06 -11.75 -16.98
N LEU A 436 -17.92 -12.24 -17.46
CA LEU A 436 -17.73 -13.64 -17.82
C LEU A 436 -17.90 -14.57 -16.61
N HIS A 437 -17.29 -14.22 -15.47
CA HIS A 437 -17.43 -14.98 -14.23
C HIS A 437 -18.89 -15.05 -13.78
N LYS A 438 -19.59 -13.90 -13.79
CA LYS A 438 -21.00 -13.83 -13.40
C LYS A 438 -21.87 -14.77 -14.23
N GLU A 439 -21.65 -14.83 -15.55
CA GLU A 439 -22.37 -15.74 -16.44
C GLU A 439 -21.97 -17.20 -16.23
N TYR A 440 -20.67 -17.49 -16.09
CA TYR A 440 -20.13 -18.85 -15.97
C TYR A 440 -20.62 -19.56 -14.69
N HIS A 441 -20.56 -18.91 -13.53
CA HIS A 441 -20.96 -19.51 -12.24
C HIS A 441 -22.39 -19.12 -11.79
N SER A 442 -23.11 -18.30 -12.57
CA SER A 442 -24.39 -17.69 -12.18
C SER A 442 -24.33 -16.97 -10.81
N ARG A 443 -23.14 -16.51 -10.42
CA ARG A 443 -22.83 -15.80 -9.18
C ARG A 443 -21.53 -15.03 -9.35
N LEU A 444 -21.30 -14.06 -8.47
CA LEU A 444 -20.05 -13.30 -8.45
C LEU A 444 -19.62 -13.06 -7.00
N GLY A 445 -19.80 -11.85 -6.47
CA GLY A 445 -19.45 -11.47 -5.11
C GLY A 445 -20.62 -11.27 -4.15
N PHE A 446 -20.36 -10.60 -3.03
CA PHE A 446 -21.36 -10.21 -2.05
C PHE A 446 -22.37 -9.20 -2.61
N TYR A 447 -23.44 -8.91 -1.84
CA TYR A 447 -24.44 -7.91 -2.20
C TYR A 447 -23.83 -6.51 -2.44
N GLY A 448 -23.83 -6.08 -3.70
CA GLY A 448 -23.26 -4.80 -4.11
C GLY A 448 -21.77 -4.84 -4.48
N TYR A 449 -21.14 -6.03 -4.51
CA TYR A 449 -19.77 -6.20 -5.01
C TYR A 449 -19.60 -5.58 -6.40
N ASP A 450 -20.52 -5.91 -7.32
CA ASP A 450 -20.44 -5.54 -8.73
C ASP A 450 -20.96 -4.14 -9.07
N LEU A 451 -21.18 -3.26 -8.08
CA LEU A 451 -21.59 -1.88 -8.34
C LEU A 451 -20.65 -1.20 -9.35
N GLN A 452 -19.35 -1.25 -9.06
CA GLN A 452 -18.34 -0.64 -9.92
C GLN A 452 -18.12 -1.41 -11.21
N ASP A 453 -18.30 -2.73 -11.19
CA ASP A 453 -18.07 -3.59 -12.35
C ASP A 453 -19.18 -3.41 -13.39
N GLN A 454 -20.44 -3.25 -12.96
CA GLN A 454 -21.56 -2.93 -13.86
C GLN A 454 -21.42 -1.51 -14.46
N CYS A 455 -20.85 -0.56 -13.72
CA CYS A 455 -20.51 0.76 -14.26
C CYS A 455 -19.23 0.74 -15.12
N GLY A 456 -18.37 -0.25 -14.91
CA GLY A 456 -16.96 -0.21 -15.30
C GLY A 456 -16.72 -0.07 -16.79
N ALA A 457 -17.42 -0.89 -17.59
CA ALA A 457 -17.29 -0.87 -19.05
C ALA A 457 -17.70 0.47 -19.67
N SER A 458 -18.70 1.16 -19.10
CA SER A 458 -19.11 2.50 -19.55
C SER A 458 -18.13 3.59 -19.10
N ASN A 459 -17.54 3.43 -17.91
CA ASN A 459 -16.75 4.47 -17.26
C ASN A 459 -15.24 4.36 -17.54
N SER A 460 -14.75 3.25 -18.08
CA SER A 460 -13.32 3.01 -18.29
C SER A 460 -12.69 4.01 -19.26
N LEU A 461 -13.42 4.38 -20.32
CA LEU A 461 -12.99 5.33 -21.36
C LEU A 461 -13.88 6.58 -21.43
N ALA A 462 -14.70 6.82 -20.41
CA ALA A 462 -15.53 8.01 -20.33
C ALA A 462 -14.66 9.27 -20.25
N ILE A 463 -15.17 10.36 -20.83
CA ILE A 463 -14.56 11.71 -20.77
C ILE A 463 -15.45 12.71 -20.02
N ARG A 464 -16.49 12.21 -19.34
CA ARG A 464 -17.43 13.00 -18.54
C ARG A 464 -16.84 13.31 -17.15
N ASN A 465 -17.27 14.43 -16.59
CA ASN A 465 -16.81 15.02 -15.33
C ASN A 465 -16.32 14.04 -14.24
N ASP A 466 -17.20 13.23 -13.65
CA ASP A 466 -16.90 12.35 -12.52
C ASP A 466 -16.72 10.88 -12.92
N GLU A 467 -16.67 10.60 -14.22
CA GLU A 467 -16.44 9.28 -14.81
C GLU A 467 -15.08 9.18 -15.53
N ALA A 468 -14.41 10.30 -15.78
CA ALA A 468 -13.20 10.35 -16.58
C ALA A 468 -11.94 10.44 -15.73
N ALA A 469 -11.19 9.34 -15.68
CA ALA A 469 -9.82 9.33 -15.22
C ALA A 469 -9.06 8.12 -15.79
N PRO A 470 -7.81 8.29 -16.26
CA PRO A 470 -6.85 7.19 -16.36
C PRO A 470 -6.75 6.42 -15.04
N LEU A 471 -6.54 5.11 -15.09
CA LEU A 471 -6.56 4.26 -13.90
C LEU A 471 -5.59 4.73 -12.81
N GLU A 472 -4.40 5.20 -13.18
CA GLU A 472 -3.37 5.70 -12.27
C GLU A 472 -3.88 6.88 -11.42
N LEU A 473 -4.78 7.70 -11.99
CA LEU A 473 -5.38 8.86 -11.34
C LEU A 473 -6.64 8.53 -10.53
N ARG A 474 -7.19 7.33 -10.69
CA ARG A 474 -8.30 6.84 -9.87
C ARG A 474 -7.78 6.46 -8.48
N GLY A 475 -8.71 6.16 -7.59
CA GLY A 475 -8.44 5.77 -6.22
C GLY A 475 -9.74 5.52 -5.47
N PRO A 476 -9.68 5.31 -4.16
CA PRO A 476 -10.87 5.03 -3.35
C PRO A 476 -11.91 6.17 -3.32
N ASN A 477 -11.57 7.37 -3.81
CA ASN A 477 -12.52 8.47 -3.91
C ASN A 477 -13.20 8.60 -5.29
N TYR A 478 -12.76 7.82 -6.29
CA TYR A 478 -13.45 7.76 -7.59
C TYR A 478 -14.86 7.19 -7.38
N PRO A 479 -15.94 7.79 -7.93
CA PRO A 479 -17.29 7.63 -7.38
C PRO A 479 -17.79 6.19 -7.22
N ASN A 480 -17.63 5.34 -8.23
CA ASN A 480 -18.07 3.95 -8.17
C ASN A 480 -17.13 3.05 -7.33
N TYR A 481 -15.89 3.46 -7.06
CA TYR A 481 -14.93 2.65 -6.27
C TYR A 481 -15.04 2.86 -4.76
N ALA A 482 -15.84 3.82 -4.31
CA ALA A 482 -15.70 4.38 -2.96
C ALA A 482 -16.32 3.57 -1.82
N MET A 483 -16.70 2.30 -2.04
CA MET A 483 -17.55 1.56 -1.11
C MET A 483 -17.22 0.08 -0.93
N ASN A 484 -16.59 -0.59 -1.90
CA ASN A 484 -16.59 -2.05 -1.97
C ASN A 484 -15.17 -2.64 -1.94
N VAL A 485 -14.99 -3.70 -1.16
CA VAL A 485 -13.76 -4.51 -1.05
C VAL A 485 -13.53 -5.40 -2.27
N GLY A 486 -12.32 -5.91 -2.44
CA GLY A 486 -11.91 -6.85 -3.48
C GLY A 486 -11.77 -6.20 -4.86
N HIS A 487 -11.28 -4.96 -4.88
CA HIS A 487 -11.06 -4.18 -6.10
C HIS A 487 -9.89 -3.19 -6.00
N GLN A 488 -9.82 -2.40 -4.91
CA GLN A 488 -8.93 -1.23 -4.88
C GLN A 488 -7.45 -1.59 -4.89
N GLY A 489 -7.06 -2.67 -4.19
CA GLY A 489 -5.69 -3.16 -4.24
C GLY A 489 -5.34 -3.74 -5.60
N GLU A 490 -6.27 -4.48 -6.19
CA GLU A 490 -6.13 -5.10 -7.49
C GLU A 490 -6.03 -4.05 -8.61
N TYR A 491 -6.78 -2.96 -8.53
CA TYR A 491 -6.66 -1.82 -9.45
C TYR A 491 -5.31 -1.12 -9.36
N ALA A 492 -4.74 -1.01 -8.16
CA ALA A 492 -3.36 -0.53 -8.01
C ALA A 492 -2.37 -1.49 -8.68
N GLY A 493 -2.55 -2.80 -8.52
CA GLY A 493 -1.77 -3.81 -9.24
C GLY A 493 -1.89 -3.70 -10.75
N ILE A 494 -3.09 -3.50 -11.29
CA ILE A 494 -3.33 -3.33 -12.74
C ILE A 494 -2.67 -2.03 -13.25
N ALA A 495 -2.75 -0.95 -12.48
CA ALA A 495 -2.04 0.29 -12.80
C ALA A 495 -0.53 0.02 -12.88
N GLN A 496 0.06 -0.62 -11.87
CA GLN A 496 1.47 -1.01 -11.87
C GLN A 496 1.81 -1.94 -13.04
N ALA A 497 0.98 -2.93 -13.35
CA ALA A 497 1.25 -3.94 -14.38
C ALA A 497 1.56 -3.31 -15.74
N ALA A 498 0.86 -2.23 -16.11
CA ALA A 498 1.10 -1.54 -17.36
C ALA A 498 2.49 -0.89 -17.41
N HIS A 499 2.93 -0.30 -16.30
CA HIS A 499 4.25 0.33 -16.16
C HIS A 499 5.37 -0.70 -16.04
N SER A 500 5.14 -1.75 -15.24
CA SER A 500 6.01 -2.93 -15.16
C SER A 500 6.23 -3.51 -16.54
N ALA A 501 5.17 -3.74 -17.33
CA ALA A 501 5.29 -4.28 -18.68
C ALA A 501 6.22 -3.45 -19.57
N ARG A 502 6.21 -2.11 -19.43
CA ARG A 502 7.04 -1.16 -20.19
C ARG A 502 8.46 -0.98 -19.63
N GLY A 503 8.72 -1.38 -18.38
CA GLY A 503 9.97 -1.09 -17.69
C GLY A 503 10.06 0.35 -17.16
N ASP A 504 8.91 1.01 -16.97
CA ASP A 504 8.90 2.40 -16.50
C ASP A 504 9.41 2.49 -15.04
N ALA A 505 10.19 3.53 -14.75
CA ALA A 505 10.71 3.77 -13.40
C ALA A 505 9.62 4.12 -12.36
N PHE A 506 8.48 4.67 -12.80
CA PHE A 506 7.38 5.10 -11.94
C PHE A 506 6.03 5.00 -12.69
N ALA A 507 4.95 4.93 -11.92
CA ALA A 507 3.57 4.85 -12.40
C ALA A 507 2.94 6.24 -12.60
N LEU A 508 3.08 7.14 -11.62
CA LEU A 508 2.40 8.44 -11.64
C LEU A 508 3.27 9.61 -11.19
N SER A 509 4.09 9.43 -10.16
CA SER A 509 4.89 10.47 -9.53
C SER A 509 6.33 10.01 -9.31
N PRO A 510 7.31 10.57 -10.06
CA PRO A 510 8.73 10.28 -9.82
C PRO A 510 9.18 10.74 -8.43
N LEU A 511 8.52 11.77 -7.87
CA LEU A 511 8.81 12.31 -6.55
C LEU A 511 8.42 11.33 -5.45
N VAL A 512 7.24 10.71 -5.55
CA VAL A 512 6.82 9.66 -4.60
C VAL A 512 7.71 8.43 -4.74
N LYS A 513 8.03 8.02 -5.97
CA LYS A 513 8.90 6.87 -6.23
C LYS A 513 10.25 7.03 -5.52
N VAL A 514 10.93 8.17 -5.71
CA VAL A 514 12.21 8.46 -5.05
C VAL A 514 12.03 8.57 -3.55
N ALA A 515 11.00 9.27 -3.07
CA ALA A 515 10.80 9.47 -1.64
C ALA A 515 10.72 8.15 -0.87
N PHE A 516 10.06 7.12 -1.42
CA PHE A 516 9.90 5.80 -0.78
C PHE A 516 11.04 4.81 -1.05
N ALA A 517 12.05 5.16 -1.85
CA ALA A 517 13.27 4.35 -1.98
C ALA A 517 14.20 4.45 -0.77
N ASP A 518 13.75 5.07 0.32
CA ASP A 518 14.51 5.34 1.52
C ASP A 518 14.68 4.09 2.41
N PRO A 519 15.90 3.55 2.58
CA PRO A 519 16.15 2.39 3.43
C PRO A 519 15.99 2.67 4.93
N MET A 520 15.77 3.93 5.35
CA MET A 520 15.49 4.30 6.74
C MET A 520 14.00 4.21 7.09
N LEU A 521 13.13 3.82 6.16
CA LEU A 521 11.74 3.50 6.50
C LEU A 521 11.69 2.27 7.41
N VAL A 522 10.66 2.22 8.25
CA VAL A 522 10.50 1.12 9.21
C VAL A 522 9.95 -0.10 8.48
N PHE A 523 9.02 0.12 7.54
CA PHE A 523 8.50 -0.91 6.65
C PHE A 523 9.33 -0.98 5.35
N ASP A 524 9.78 -2.18 4.97
CA ASP A 524 10.47 -2.40 3.69
C ASP A 524 9.47 -2.52 2.52
N PHE A 525 9.25 -1.40 1.83
CA PHE A 525 8.39 -1.33 0.65
C PHE A 525 8.95 -2.06 -0.58
N SER A 526 10.16 -2.60 -0.54
CA SER A 526 10.69 -3.43 -1.64
C SER A 526 10.17 -4.86 -1.59
N LYS A 527 9.73 -5.33 -0.42
CA LYS A 527 9.18 -6.68 -0.18
C LYS A 527 7.94 -6.67 0.72
N PRO A 528 6.83 -5.99 0.34
CA PRO A 528 5.65 -5.86 1.19
C PRO A 528 5.11 -7.16 1.78
N ARG A 529 4.95 -8.22 0.96
CA ARG A 529 4.43 -9.52 1.46
C ARG A 529 5.32 -10.15 2.52
N LYS A 530 6.65 -10.03 2.38
CA LYS A 530 7.61 -10.53 3.36
C LYS A 530 7.49 -9.79 4.70
N GLU A 531 7.33 -8.47 4.68
CA GLU A 531 7.16 -7.70 5.91
C GLU A 531 5.83 -8.03 6.59
N MET A 532 4.76 -8.20 5.82
CA MET A 532 3.47 -8.67 6.36
C MET A 532 3.58 -10.07 7.00
N ALA A 533 4.41 -10.96 6.45
CA ALA A 533 4.69 -12.28 7.03
C ALA A 533 5.38 -12.14 8.39
N ARG A 534 6.44 -11.32 8.47
CA ARG A 534 7.11 -11.01 9.74
C ARG A 534 6.15 -10.44 10.77
N GLY A 535 5.23 -9.58 10.35
CA GLY A 535 4.17 -9.04 11.21
C GLY A 535 3.24 -10.14 11.74
N ALA A 536 2.86 -11.10 10.91
CA ALA A 536 1.99 -12.22 11.29
C ALA A 536 2.69 -13.19 12.27
N LEU A 537 3.99 -13.38 12.09
CA LEU A 537 4.84 -14.17 12.98
C LEU A 537 5.22 -13.43 14.27
N ARG A 538 4.84 -12.16 14.42
CA ARG A 538 5.18 -11.27 15.55
C ARG A 538 6.70 -11.00 15.66
N GLU A 539 7.36 -10.88 14.51
CA GLU A 539 8.81 -10.65 14.34
C GLU A 539 9.12 -9.25 13.75
N PHE A 540 8.10 -8.40 13.62
CA PHE A 540 8.23 -7.04 13.13
C PHE A 540 8.24 -6.03 14.28
N GLU A 541 9.23 -5.13 14.28
CA GLU A 541 9.36 -4.05 15.26
C GLU A 541 8.80 -2.75 14.69
N ALA A 542 7.66 -2.29 15.22
CA ALA A 542 7.02 -1.04 14.80
C ALA A 542 7.56 0.18 15.56
N ALA A 543 7.39 1.36 14.97
CA ALA A 543 7.65 2.65 15.60
C ALA A 543 6.42 3.18 16.34
N GLY A 544 6.62 4.22 17.15
CA GLY A 544 5.54 4.91 17.86
C GLY A 544 5.03 4.21 19.12
N GLU A 545 5.73 3.18 19.61
CA GLU A 545 5.48 2.59 20.91
C GLU A 545 5.75 3.57 22.06
N ARG A 546 5.09 3.34 23.20
CA ARG A 546 5.09 4.28 24.34
C ARG A 546 5.77 3.72 25.59
N ASP A 547 6.44 2.58 25.48
CA ASP A 547 7.00 1.87 26.63
C ASP A 547 7.95 2.72 27.48
N VAL A 548 8.72 3.62 26.85
CA VAL A 548 9.67 4.52 27.53
C VAL A 548 9.02 5.49 28.53
N ILE A 549 7.71 5.75 28.42
CA ILE A 549 6.95 6.63 29.34
C ILE A 549 5.89 5.87 30.15
N LEU A 550 5.89 4.54 30.10
CA LEU A 550 4.98 3.71 30.87
C LEU A 550 5.71 3.02 32.03
N PRO A 551 5.02 2.74 33.14
CA PRO A 551 5.56 1.83 34.15
C PRO A 551 5.88 0.48 33.52
N ALA A 552 7.01 -0.12 33.92
CA ALA A 552 7.34 -1.49 33.55
C ALA A 552 6.18 -2.42 33.94
N LYS A 553 5.80 -3.32 33.03
CA LYS A 553 4.70 -4.28 33.21
C LYS A 553 5.20 -5.65 33.61
#